data_AF-A0A6A7MEX0-F1
#
_entry.id   AF-A0A6A7MEX0-F1
#
_cell.length_a   1.000
_cell.length_b   1.000
_cell.length_c   1.000
_cell.angle_alpha   90.00
_cell.angle_beta   90.00
_cell.angle_gamma   90.00
#
_symmetry.space_group_name_H-M   'P 1'
#
loop_
_entity.id
_entity.type
_entity.pdbx_description
1 polymer ?
#
loop_
_entity_poly.entity_id
_entity_poly.type
_entity_poly.pdbx_seq_one_letter_code
_entity_poly.pdbx_strand_id
1 'polypeptide(L)'
;MMNERTSQTYRRGFTLMELLVVIAIIGVLSTVVFASLGGARAKARDARRLAEFRELEKALALYYLDAGSYPVTGTPSWYGSCPGATAGWGLFDRTTSGANGWVPNLAPTYISVLPLDPRPTNASAHCYIYRSNGAEYMLLAHGTVETHPTAATNPSPRPAYDGDATNCAGNENGYQKTFARYTSGGMCW
;
A
#
# COMPACT_ATOMS: atom_id res chain seq x y z
N MET A 1 73.19 39.58 5.18
CA MET A 1 72.20 39.10 6.17
C MET A 1 70.84 39.33 5.53
N MET A 2 69.97 38.39 5.18
CA MET A 2 69.80 36.94 5.33
C MET A 2 69.21 36.44 3.99
N ASN A 3 69.54 35.21 3.57
CA ASN A 3 68.90 34.59 2.40
C ASN A 3 67.78 33.67 2.90
N GLU A 4 66.52 34.09 2.75
CA GLU A 4 65.36 33.29 3.17
C GLU A 4 65.09 32.16 2.17
N ARG A 5 65.36 30.91 2.59
CA ARG A 5 64.95 29.73 1.83
C ARG A 5 63.50 29.39 2.20
N THR A 6 62.54 29.86 1.42
CA THR A 6 61.14 29.44 1.54
C THR A 6 61.01 27.95 1.20
N SER A 7 60.61 27.15 2.19
CA SER A 7 60.34 25.71 2.03
C SER A 7 59.08 25.50 1.19
N GLN A 8 59.24 24.98 -0.02
CA GLN A 8 58.14 24.61 -0.92
C GLN A 8 57.53 23.29 -0.43
N THR A 9 56.40 23.35 0.27
CA THR A 9 55.58 22.17 0.57
C THR A 9 54.95 21.63 -0.71
N TYR A 10 55.44 20.49 -1.18
CA TYR A 10 54.88 19.79 -2.35
C TYR A 10 53.45 19.32 -2.05
N ARG A 11 52.45 20.01 -2.61
CA ARG A 11 51.05 19.56 -2.53
C ARG A 11 50.90 18.35 -3.44
N ARG A 12 50.67 17.17 -2.86
CA ARG A 12 50.35 15.95 -3.62
C ARG A 12 48.98 16.14 -4.28
N GLY A 13 48.97 16.19 -5.61
CA GLY A 13 47.75 16.17 -6.41
C GLY A 13 47.25 14.74 -6.62
N PHE A 14 45.94 14.56 -6.75
CA PHE A 14 45.33 13.30 -7.14
C PHE A 14 45.78 12.90 -8.55
N THR A 15 46.14 11.64 -8.76
CA THR A 15 46.44 11.12 -10.10
C THR A 15 45.15 10.82 -10.86
N LEU A 16 45.18 10.95 -12.19
CA LEU A 16 44.03 10.62 -13.05
C LEU A 16 43.60 9.15 -12.91
N MET A 17 44.58 8.25 -12.71
CA MET A 17 44.33 6.83 -12.52
C MET A 17 43.64 6.54 -11.18
N GLU A 18 44.01 7.23 -10.10
CA GLU A 18 43.32 7.10 -8.81
C GLU A 18 41.85 7.50 -8.94
N LEU A 19 41.56 8.61 -9.63
CA LEU A 19 40.18 9.03 -9.84
C LEU A 19 39.41 8.04 -10.73
N LEU A 20 40.05 7.49 -11.76
CA LEU A 20 39.45 6.53 -12.69
C LEU A 20 39.06 5.22 -11.99
N VAL A 21 39.93 4.68 -11.13
CA VAL A 21 39.64 3.47 -10.37
C VAL A 21 38.48 3.71 -9.39
N VAL A 22 38.41 4.88 -8.76
CA VAL A 22 37.33 5.22 -7.82
C VAL A 22 35.97 5.25 -8.52
N ILE A 23 35.85 5.94 -9.66
CA ILE A 23 34.57 5.97 -10.40
C ILE A 23 34.18 4.58 -10.93
N ALA A 24 35.17 3.74 -11.29
CA ALA A 24 34.92 2.37 -11.71
C ALA A 24 34.34 1.52 -10.56
N ILE A 25 34.91 1.62 -9.35
CA ILE A 25 34.41 0.93 -8.16
C ILE A 25 33.01 1.44 -7.78
N ILE A 26 32.80 2.76 -7.77
CA ILE A 26 31.48 3.36 -7.49
C ILE A 26 30.45 2.87 -8.51
N GLY A 27 30.83 2.79 -9.80
CA GLY A 27 29.99 2.26 -10.86
C GLY A 27 29.53 0.83 -10.58
N VAL A 28 30.46 -0.07 -10.26
CA VAL A 28 30.14 -1.48 -9.95
C VAL A 28 29.27 -1.61 -8.70
N LEU A 29 29.60 -0.89 -7.61
CA LEU A 29 28.83 -0.97 -6.37
C LEU A 29 27.41 -0.38 -6.54
N SER A 30 27.27 0.69 -7.32
CA SER A 30 25.98 1.34 -7.53
C SER A 30 24.97 0.41 -8.20
N THR A 31 25.37 -0.38 -9.21
CA THR A 31 24.46 -1.26 -9.95
C THR A 31 23.88 -2.36 -9.06
N VAL A 32 24.69 -2.95 -8.18
CA VAL A 32 24.25 -3.97 -7.21
C VAL A 32 23.22 -3.40 -6.24
N VAL A 33 23.46 -2.19 -5.71
CA VAL A 33 22.52 -1.51 -4.81
C VAL A 33 21.21 -1.22 -5.53
N PHE A 34 21.26 -0.68 -6.75
CA PHE A 34 20.07 -0.37 -7.54
C PHE A 34 19.20 -1.59 -7.83
N ALA A 35 19.81 -2.74 -8.15
CA ALA A 35 19.09 -3.98 -8.41
C ALA A 35 18.27 -4.47 -7.19
N SER A 36 18.79 -4.27 -5.97
CA SER A 36 18.13 -4.71 -4.73
C SER A 36 16.98 -3.79 -4.26
N LEU A 37 16.99 -2.52 -4.68
CA LEU A 37 16.10 -1.49 -4.15
C LEU A 37 14.63 -1.67 -4.57
N GLY A 38 14.38 -2.27 -5.74
CA GLY A 38 13.02 -2.52 -6.25
C GLY A 38 12.20 -3.43 -5.34
N GLY A 39 12.76 -4.58 -4.96
CA GLY A 39 12.12 -5.54 -4.06
C GLY A 39 11.96 -5.00 -2.64
N ALA A 40 12.93 -4.24 -2.13
CA ALA A 40 12.84 -3.61 -0.81
C ALA A 40 11.70 -2.58 -0.74
N ARG A 41 11.53 -1.75 -1.78
CA ARG A 41 10.43 -0.79 -1.89
C ARG A 41 9.06 -1.47 -1.94
N ALA A 42 8.93 -2.58 -2.68
CA ALA A 42 7.70 -3.37 -2.74
C ALA A 42 7.33 -3.94 -1.36
N LYS A 43 8.29 -4.55 -0.65
CA LYS A 43 8.10 -5.05 0.73
C LYS A 43 7.68 -3.94 1.69
N ALA A 44 8.30 -2.76 1.59
CA ALA A 44 7.97 -1.62 2.43
C ALA A 44 6.53 -1.12 2.18
N ARG A 45 6.07 -1.09 0.93
CA ARG A 45 4.68 -0.73 0.60
C ARG A 45 3.69 -1.76 1.13
N ASP A 46 3.96 -3.06 0.96
CA ASP A 46 3.10 -4.12 1.51
C ASP A 46 3.04 -4.09 3.04
N ALA A 47 4.17 -3.84 3.71
CA ALA A 47 4.20 -3.66 5.16
C ALA A 47 3.37 -2.44 5.61
N ARG A 48 3.42 -1.34 4.85
CA ARG A 48 2.62 -0.15 5.09
C ARG A 48 1.12 -0.42 4.91
N ARG A 49 0.70 -1.12 3.84
CA ARG A 49 -0.69 -1.53 3.62
C ARG A 49 -1.26 -2.30 4.81
N LEU A 50 -0.50 -3.29 5.30
CA LEU A 50 -0.89 -4.08 6.47
C LEU A 50 -0.99 -3.26 7.76
N ALA A 51 -0.10 -2.28 7.94
CA ALA A 51 -0.13 -1.40 9.10
C ALA A 51 -1.36 -0.47 9.07
N GLU A 52 -1.63 0.15 7.92
CA GLU A 52 -2.80 1.00 7.70
C GLU A 52 -4.11 0.22 7.90
N PHE A 53 -4.16 -1.05 7.47
CA PHE A 53 -5.33 -1.89 7.67
C PHE A 53 -5.58 -2.20 9.14
N ARG A 54 -4.52 -2.46 9.92
CA ARG A 54 -4.64 -2.64 11.38
C ARG A 54 -5.15 -1.38 12.08
N GLU A 55 -4.80 -0.20 11.58
CA GLU A 55 -5.30 1.07 12.11
C GLU A 55 -6.78 1.24 11.79
N LEU A 56 -7.19 0.95 10.55
CA LEU A 56 -8.58 0.96 10.12
C LEU A 56 -9.45 -0.05 10.91
N GLU A 57 -8.95 -1.26 11.15
CA GLU A 57 -9.65 -2.26 11.97
C GLU A 57 -9.95 -1.74 13.39
N LYS A 58 -8.97 -1.07 14.01
CA LYS A 58 -9.16 -0.44 15.33
C LYS A 58 -10.19 0.68 15.28
N ALA A 59 -10.12 1.55 14.27
CA ALA A 59 -11.09 2.63 14.10
C ALA A 59 -12.50 2.10 13.86
N LEU A 60 -12.65 1.05 13.05
CA LEU A 60 -13.93 0.38 12.80
C LEU A 60 -14.50 -0.27 14.06
N ALA A 61 -13.64 -0.88 14.89
CA ALA A 61 -14.05 -1.42 16.17
C ALA A 61 -14.57 -0.32 17.11
N LEU A 62 -13.88 0.83 17.19
CA LEU A 62 -14.35 1.98 17.97
C LEU A 62 -15.69 2.53 17.46
N TYR A 63 -15.83 2.68 16.13
CA TYR A 63 -17.10 3.08 15.52
C TYR A 63 -18.23 2.12 15.89
N TYR A 64 -17.98 0.81 15.84
CA TYR A 64 -18.97 -0.20 16.18
C TYR A 64 -19.39 -0.11 17.66
N LEU A 65 -18.46 0.17 18.57
CA LEU A 65 -18.76 0.35 20.00
C LEU A 65 -19.70 1.54 20.23
N ASP A 66 -19.54 2.62 19.48
CA ASP A 66 -20.34 3.84 19.65
C ASP A 66 -21.68 3.78 18.90
N ALA A 67 -21.70 3.23 17.69
CA ALA A 67 -22.87 3.23 16.80
C ALA A 67 -23.65 1.90 16.77
N GLY A 68 -23.12 0.84 17.39
CA GLY A 68 -23.70 -0.52 17.38
C GLY A 68 -23.71 -1.19 16.00
N SER A 69 -23.05 -0.61 15.00
CA SER A 69 -23.00 -1.09 13.62
C SER A 69 -21.75 -0.55 12.93
N TYR A 70 -21.28 -1.22 11.88
CA TYR A 70 -20.22 -0.71 11.02
C TYR A 70 -20.73 0.34 10.03
N PRO A 71 -19.88 1.25 9.51
CA PRO A 71 -20.27 2.21 8.49
C PRO A 71 -20.89 1.53 7.25
N VAL A 72 -22.20 1.66 7.05
CA VAL A 72 -22.89 0.99 5.95
C VAL A 72 -22.50 1.61 4.62
N THR A 73 -22.16 0.76 3.65
CA THR A 73 -22.05 1.14 2.24
C THR A 73 -23.37 0.87 1.53
N GLY A 74 -23.74 1.68 0.54
CA GLY A 74 -24.94 1.41 -0.27
C GLY A 74 -24.87 0.01 -0.89
N THR A 75 -25.86 -0.85 -0.67
CA THR A 75 -25.85 -2.23 -1.18
C THR A 75 -26.26 -2.26 -2.65
N PRO A 76 -25.55 -2.94 -3.57
CA PRO A 76 -24.38 -3.82 -3.41
C PRO A 76 -23.02 -3.15 -3.78
N SER A 77 -22.85 -1.86 -3.50
CA SER A 77 -21.69 -1.07 -3.91
C SER A 77 -20.48 -1.25 -3.00
N TRP A 78 -19.31 -1.35 -3.64
CA TRP A 78 -18.01 -1.18 -3.00
C TRP A 78 -17.65 0.31 -2.99
N TYR A 79 -17.11 0.80 -1.88
CA TYR A 79 -16.57 2.15 -1.76
C TYR A 79 -15.04 2.08 -1.74
N GLY A 80 -14.37 3.01 -2.41
CA GLY A 80 -12.91 3.05 -2.44
C GLY A 80 -12.41 4.45 -2.74
N SER A 81 -11.13 4.67 -2.50
CA SER A 81 -10.42 5.83 -3.03
C SER A 81 -9.22 5.35 -3.82
N CYS A 82 -9.21 5.68 -5.11
CA CYS A 82 -8.33 5.11 -6.10
C CYS A 82 -7.72 6.29 -6.87
N PRO A 83 -6.46 6.67 -6.61
CA PRO A 83 -5.83 7.81 -7.27
C PRO A 83 -5.93 7.71 -8.80
N GLY A 84 -6.67 8.63 -9.42
CA GLY A 84 -6.86 8.67 -10.87
C GLY A 84 -7.95 7.75 -11.43
N ALA A 85 -8.81 7.17 -10.60
CA ALA A 85 -9.97 6.42 -11.09
C ALA A 85 -11.04 7.36 -11.66
N THR A 86 -11.14 7.43 -12.98
CA THR A 86 -12.37 7.85 -13.67
C THR A 86 -13.36 6.70 -13.63
N ALA A 87 -14.28 6.70 -12.65
CA ALA A 87 -15.46 5.82 -12.53
C ALA A 87 -15.35 4.46 -13.28
N GLY A 88 -14.49 3.56 -12.80
CA GLY A 88 -14.41 2.17 -13.26
C GLY A 88 -15.11 1.24 -12.27
N TRP A 89 -15.76 0.16 -12.72
CA TRP A 89 -16.48 -0.81 -11.87
C TRP A 89 -17.56 -0.24 -10.92
N GLY A 90 -18.03 0.99 -11.16
CA GLY A 90 -18.91 1.69 -10.21
C GLY A 90 -18.21 2.12 -8.92
N LEU A 91 -16.88 2.03 -8.87
CA LEU A 91 -16.05 2.63 -7.82
C LEU A 91 -15.88 4.12 -8.15
N PHE A 92 -16.53 4.96 -7.38
CA PHE A 92 -16.29 6.39 -7.40
C PHE A 92 -15.11 6.69 -6.46
N ASP A 93 -14.16 7.53 -6.89
CA ASP A 93 -13.11 8.00 -5.98
C ASP A 93 -13.77 8.82 -4.88
N ARG A 94 -13.92 8.19 -3.71
CA ARG A 94 -14.55 8.79 -2.54
C ARG A 94 -13.53 9.59 -1.76
N THR A 95 -14.01 10.53 -0.95
CA THR A 95 -13.14 11.36 -0.13
C THR A 95 -12.41 10.51 0.92
N THR A 96 -11.40 11.10 1.54
CA THR A 96 -10.65 10.47 2.65
C THR A 96 -11.20 10.84 4.02
N SER A 97 -12.35 11.50 4.08
CA SER A 97 -13.01 11.90 5.34
C SER A 97 -14.50 12.24 5.14
N GLY A 98 -15.22 12.33 6.26
CA GLY A 98 -16.63 12.71 6.34
C GLY A 98 -17.59 11.64 5.84
N ALA A 99 -18.85 12.03 5.64
CA ALA A 99 -19.92 11.13 5.19
C ALA A 99 -19.68 10.55 3.79
N ASN A 100 -18.94 11.28 2.95
CA ASN A 100 -18.57 10.84 1.61
C ASN A 100 -17.28 10.01 1.58
N GLY A 101 -16.67 9.75 2.73
CA GLY A 101 -15.46 8.93 2.84
C GLY A 101 -15.63 7.54 2.23
N TRP A 102 -14.54 6.93 1.76
CA TRP A 102 -14.59 5.53 1.30
C TRP A 102 -14.90 4.53 2.42
N VAL A 103 -14.65 4.94 3.67
CA VAL A 103 -15.34 4.42 4.86
C VAL A 103 -16.16 5.56 5.46
N PRO A 104 -17.49 5.55 5.35
CA PRO A 104 -18.34 6.68 5.75
C PRO A 104 -18.17 7.06 7.23
N ASN A 105 -17.99 8.34 7.52
CA ASN A 105 -17.92 8.90 8.89
C ASN A 105 -16.86 8.29 9.82
N LEU A 106 -15.92 7.50 9.30
CA LEU A 106 -14.84 6.95 10.12
C LEU A 106 -13.79 8.01 10.45
N ALA A 107 -13.43 8.83 9.45
CA ALA A 107 -12.59 10.01 9.63
C ALA A 107 -13.45 11.30 9.62
N PRO A 108 -13.11 12.32 10.43
CA PRO A 108 -11.90 12.44 11.25
C PRO A 108 -12.01 11.87 12.68
N THR A 109 -13.19 11.38 13.08
CA THR A 109 -13.50 11.10 14.50
C THR A 109 -12.74 9.90 15.06
N TYR A 110 -12.69 8.78 14.32
CA TYR A 110 -12.09 7.52 14.79
C TYR A 110 -10.69 7.28 14.21
N ILE A 111 -10.37 7.97 13.11
CA ILE A 111 -9.05 8.03 12.48
C ILE A 111 -8.89 9.42 11.86
N SER A 112 -7.69 9.99 11.90
CA SER A 112 -7.46 11.38 11.45
C SER A 112 -7.77 11.60 9.96
N VAL A 113 -7.43 10.62 9.12
CA VAL A 113 -7.70 10.61 7.68
C VAL A 113 -7.71 9.17 7.19
N LEU A 114 -8.56 8.85 6.22
CA LEU A 114 -8.53 7.52 5.60
C LEU A 114 -7.27 7.38 4.72
N PRO A 115 -6.54 6.27 4.84
CA PRO A 115 -5.31 6.07 4.09
C PRO A 115 -5.59 5.84 2.60
N LEU A 116 -4.56 6.11 1.79
CA LEU A 116 -4.53 5.85 0.36
C LEU A 116 -3.41 4.86 0.07
N ASP A 117 -3.60 4.00 -0.93
CA ASP A 117 -2.58 3.03 -1.32
C ASP A 117 -1.25 3.75 -1.66
N PRO A 118 -0.11 3.27 -1.14
CA PRO A 118 1.17 3.93 -1.33
C PRO A 118 1.76 3.79 -2.74
N ARG A 119 1.11 3.04 -3.64
CA ARG A 119 1.57 2.89 -5.03
C ARG A 119 0.99 4.01 -5.89
N PRO A 120 1.84 4.84 -6.54
CA PRO A 120 1.40 5.90 -7.44
C PRO A 120 1.06 5.30 -8.81
N THR A 121 0.00 4.49 -8.90
CA THR A 121 -0.47 3.97 -10.19
C THR A 121 -1.82 4.55 -10.51
N ASN A 122 -1.95 5.10 -11.73
CA ASN A 122 -3.22 5.47 -12.37
C ASN A 122 -4.02 4.23 -12.81
N ALA A 123 -3.82 3.08 -12.14
CA ALA A 123 -4.52 1.84 -12.48
C ALA A 123 -5.87 1.88 -11.78
N SER A 124 -6.90 2.14 -12.57
CA SER A 124 -8.29 2.47 -12.18
C SER A 124 -9.08 1.35 -11.49
N ALA A 125 -8.41 0.42 -10.81
CA ALA A 125 -9.02 -0.61 -9.97
C ALA A 125 -8.11 -1.11 -8.86
N HIS A 126 -6.86 -0.65 -8.74
CA HIS A 126 -5.91 -1.13 -7.71
C HIS A 126 -5.82 -0.15 -6.55
N CYS A 127 -6.62 -0.36 -5.51
CA CYS A 127 -6.78 0.58 -4.42
C CYS A 127 -7.36 -0.08 -3.16
N TYR A 128 -7.50 0.73 -2.11
CA TYR A 128 -8.25 0.33 -0.93
C TYR A 128 -9.75 0.43 -1.20
N ILE A 129 -10.45 -0.65 -0.92
CA ILE A 129 -11.90 -0.73 -1.04
C ILE A 129 -12.49 -1.29 0.25
N TYR A 130 -13.71 -0.87 0.52
CA TYR A 130 -14.48 -1.17 1.70
C TYR A 130 -15.92 -1.47 1.31
N ARG A 131 -16.51 -2.45 1.99
CA ARG A 131 -17.94 -2.74 1.92
C ARG A 131 -18.44 -3.20 3.27
N SER A 132 -19.65 -2.78 3.62
CA SER A 132 -20.33 -3.22 4.84
C SER A 132 -21.84 -3.13 4.71
N ASN A 133 -22.52 -4.07 5.38
CA ASN A 133 -23.98 -4.06 5.58
C ASN A 133 -24.38 -3.57 6.98
N GLY A 134 -23.42 -3.09 7.79
CA GLY A 134 -23.63 -2.67 9.17
C GLY A 134 -23.39 -3.75 10.23
N ALA A 135 -23.56 -5.03 9.89
CA ALA A 135 -23.24 -6.14 10.79
C ALA A 135 -21.82 -6.69 10.55
N GLU A 136 -21.42 -6.74 9.29
CA GLU A 136 -20.16 -7.26 8.81
C GLU A 136 -19.50 -6.27 7.86
N TYR A 137 -18.18 -6.38 7.72
CA TYR A 137 -17.44 -5.60 6.74
C TYR A 137 -16.33 -6.40 6.07
N MET A 138 -15.90 -5.90 4.92
CA MET A 138 -14.70 -6.34 4.21
C MET A 138 -13.88 -5.14 3.75
N LEU A 139 -12.60 -5.13 4.12
CA LEU A 139 -11.57 -4.21 3.68
C LEU A 139 -10.59 -4.95 2.78
N LEU A 140 -10.30 -4.40 1.60
CA LEU A 140 -9.38 -5.01 0.64
C LEU A 140 -8.37 -4.01 0.12
N ALA A 141 -7.10 -4.41 0.07
CA ALA A 141 -6.07 -3.77 -0.72
C ALA A 141 -6.06 -4.44 -2.09
N HIS A 142 -7.05 -4.08 -2.92
CA HIS A 142 -7.45 -4.85 -4.09
C HIS A 142 -6.40 -4.76 -5.20
N GLY A 143 -5.75 -5.88 -5.53
CA GLY A 143 -4.76 -5.96 -6.61
C GLY A 143 -3.53 -5.05 -6.43
N THR A 144 -3.31 -4.50 -5.22
CA THR A 144 -2.18 -3.61 -4.94
C THR A 144 -0.98 -4.34 -4.35
N VAL A 145 -1.13 -5.58 -3.89
CA VAL A 145 -0.06 -6.36 -3.24
C VAL A 145 1.02 -6.74 -4.24
N GLU A 146 2.28 -6.64 -3.82
CA GLU A 146 3.42 -6.77 -4.74
C GLU A 146 4.28 -7.99 -4.46
N THR A 147 4.48 -8.35 -3.19
CA THR A 147 5.43 -9.39 -2.76
C THR A 147 4.80 -10.74 -2.45
N HIS A 148 3.47 -10.84 -2.46
CA HIS A 148 2.73 -12.06 -2.18
C HIS A 148 1.87 -12.47 -3.38
N PRO A 149 2.43 -13.20 -4.37
CA PRO A 149 1.73 -13.52 -5.61
C PRO A 149 0.70 -14.66 -5.46
N THR A 150 0.67 -15.34 -4.32
CA THR A 150 -0.22 -16.48 -4.05
C THR A 150 -0.87 -16.34 -2.68
N ALA A 151 -2.04 -16.97 -2.48
CA ALA A 151 -2.68 -16.99 -1.17
C ALA A 151 -1.80 -17.63 -0.08
N ALA A 152 -1.07 -18.70 -0.41
CA ALA A 152 -0.21 -19.41 0.53
C ALA A 152 0.94 -18.56 1.10
N THR A 153 1.44 -17.62 0.31
CA THR A 153 2.51 -16.71 0.75
C THR A 153 1.98 -15.44 1.39
N ASN A 154 0.69 -15.15 1.21
CA ASN A 154 0.04 -13.94 1.65
C ASN A 154 -0.31 -14.03 3.16
N PRO A 155 0.15 -13.10 4.02
CA PRO A 155 -0.17 -13.10 5.44
C PRO A 155 -1.64 -12.72 5.75
N SER A 156 -2.37 -12.28 4.74
CA SER A 156 -3.72 -11.72 4.84
C SER A 156 -4.54 -12.06 3.60
N PRO A 157 -4.65 -13.35 3.22
CA PRO A 157 -5.32 -13.72 1.99
C PRO A 157 -6.81 -13.36 2.08
N ARG A 158 -7.41 -13.05 0.93
CA ARG A 158 -8.87 -13.02 0.82
C ARG A 158 -9.41 -14.42 1.18
N PRO A 159 -10.56 -14.53 1.88
CA PRO A 159 -11.18 -15.82 2.13
C PRO A 159 -11.47 -16.56 0.82
N ALA A 160 -11.25 -17.88 0.83
CA ALA A 160 -11.46 -18.73 -0.34
C ALA A 160 -12.95 -18.91 -0.64
N TYR A 161 -13.28 -19.04 -1.94
CA TYR A 161 -14.63 -19.35 -2.42
C TYR A 161 -15.14 -20.67 -1.83
N ASP A 162 -16.30 -20.65 -1.17
CA ASP A 162 -16.91 -21.78 -0.46
C ASP A 162 -17.90 -22.59 -1.31
N GLY A 163 -17.98 -22.33 -2.62
CA GLY A 163 -18.74 -23.18 -3.55
C GLY A 163 -20.18 -22.75 -3.80
N ASP A 164 -20.73 -21.79 -3.04
CA ASP A 164 -22.08 -21.26 -3.28
C ASP A 164 -22.03 -19.95 -4.10
N ALA A 165 -22.86 -19.87 -5.14
CA ALA A 165 -22.81 -18.85 -6.20
C ALA A 165 -23.51 -17.52 -5.81
N THR A 166 -23.31 -17.04 -4.58
CA THR A 166 -23.80 -15.74 -4.09
C THR A 166 -22.70 -14.70 -3.82
N ASN A 167 -21.52 -14.94 -4.43
CA ASN A 167 -20.64 -13.94 -5.07
C ASN A 167 -19.63 -13.13 -4.23
N CYS A 168 -18.52 -13.78 -3.85
CA CYS A 168 -17.18 -13.15 -3.68
C CYS A 168 -16.56 -12.68 -5.03
N ALA A 169 -17.38 -12.33 -6.02
CA ALA A 169 -17.26 -12.80 -7.41
C ALA A 169 -15.89 -12.67 -8.09
N GLY A 170 -15.48 -13.80 -8.66
CA GLY A 170 -14.68 -13.83 -9.87
C GLY A 170 -13.79 -15.06 -9.92
N ASN A 171 -14.32 -16.18 -10.44
CA ASN A 171 -13.61 -17.17 -11.25
C ASN A 171 -12.13 -16.86 -11.50
N GLU A 172 -11.30 -17.08 -10.50
CA GLU A 172 -9.87 -16.84 -10.59
C GLU A 172 -9.21 -18.13 -11.04
N ASN A 173 -9.03 -18.25 -12.34
CA ASN A 173 -7.95 -19.05 -12.93
C ASN A 173 -6.54 -18.52 -12.51
N GLY A 174 -6.41 -17.89 -11.34
CA GLY A 174 -5.20 -17.26 -10.82
C GLY A 174 -5.52 -16.24 -9.72
N TYR A 175 -5.10 -16.53 -8.49
CA TYR A 175 -5.18 -15.67 -7.30
C TYR A 175 -4.96 -14.17 -7.60
N GLN A 176 -5.88 -13.30 -7.18
CA GLN A 176 -5.65 -11.86 -7.19
C GLN A 176 -4.73 -11.42 -6.03
N LYS A 177 -3.75 -10.55 -6.32
CA LYS A 177 -2.78 -10.02 -5.34
C LYS A 177 -3.42 -9.01 -4.38
N THR A 178 -4.14 -9.50 -3.38
CA THR A 178 -4.98 -8.68 -2.48
C THR A 178 -4.74 -9.00 -1.02
N PHE A 179 -4.64 -7.98 -0.16
CA PHE A 179 -4.75 -8.16 1.30
C PHE A 179 -6.17 -7.91 1.75
N ALA A 180 -6.68 -8.73 2.67
CA ALA A 180 -8.05 -8.62 3.18
C ALA A 180 -8.12 -8.57 4.71
N ARG A 181 -9.02 -7.75 5.25
CA ARG A 181 -9.48 -7.75 6.66
C ARG A 181 -11.00 -7.73 6.71
N TYR A 182 -11.58 -8.55 7.58
CA TYR A 182 -13.03 -8.77 7.62
C TYR A 182 -13.46 -9.34 8.97
N THR A 183 -14.74 -9.21 9.31
CA THR A 183 -15.33 -9.80 10.52
C THR A 183 -15.51 -11.32 10.41
N SER A 184 -15.61 -12.06 11.52
CA SER A 184 -15.93 -13.49 11.48
C SER A 184 -17.36 -13.68 10.96
N GLY A 185 -17.52 -14.29 9.79
CA GLY A 185 -18.79 -14.35 9.05
C GLY A 185 -18.78 -13.49 7.78
N GLY A 186 -17.79 -12.59 7.65
CA GLY A 186 -17.62 -11.62 6.58
C GLY A 186 -18.01 -12.18 5.22
N MET A 187 -19.24 -11.87 4.84
CA MET A 187 -19.88 -12.42 3.67
C MET A 187 -19.03 -12.18 2.43
N CYS A 188 -18.94 -13.25 1.64
CA CYS A 188 -18.33 -13.24 0.35
C CYS A 188 -19.20 -12.44 -0.62
N TRP A 189 -19.01 -11.11 -0.65
CA TRP A 189 -19.70 -10.23 -1.58
C TRP A 189 -18.80 -9.63 -2.68
#